data_AF-A0AAN8Y5E0-F1
#
_entry.id   AF-A0AAN8Y5E0-F1
#
_cell.length_a   1.000
_cell.length_b   1.000
_cell.length_c   1.000
_cell.angle_alpha   90.00
_cell.angle_beta   90.00
_cell.angle_gamma   90.00
#
_symmetry.space_group_name_H-M   'P 1'
#
loop_
_entity.id
_entity.type
_entity.pdbx_description
1 polymer ?
#
loop_
_entity_poly.entity_id
_entity_poly.type
_entity_poly.pdbx_seq_one_letter_code
_entity_poly.pdbx_strand_id
1 'polypeptide(L)' 'MHVLKDFRDALDFMTKDHFNWEPYSDDLIESLPDYYRMGQGIWRVNAPIFCWDVVKARKRHW' A
#
# COMPACT_ATOMS: atom_id res chain seq x y z
N MET A 1 12.85 3.86 -13.25
CA MET A 1 11.47 3.60 -12.83
C MET A 1 11.04 4.77 -11.97
N HIS A 2 10.42 5.79 -12.57
CA HIS A 2 10.20 7.13 -11.97
C HIS A 2 8.80 7.28 -11.34
N VAL A 3 7.81 6.55 -11.86
CA VAL A 3 6.38 6.73 -11.55
C VAL A 3 6.00 6.34 -10.11
N LEU A 4 6.70 5.38 -9.49
CA LEU A 4 6.41 4.97 -8.11
C LEU A 4 6.72 6.07 -7.09
N LYS A 5 7.73 6.89 -7.35
CA LYS A 5 8.08 8.01 -6.49
C LYS A 5 7.01 9.11 -6.58
N ASP A 6 6.56 9.39 -7.79
CA ASP A 6 5.53 10.40 -8.03
C ASP A 6 4.20 10.03 -7.33
N PHE A 7 3.79 8.74 -7.39
CA PHE A 7 2.62 8.27 -6.64
C PHE A 7 2.82 8.32 -5.13
N ARG A 8 4.02 7.98 -4.64
CA ARG A 8 4.33 8.05 -3.21
C ARG A 8 4.23 9.48 -2.71
N ASP A 9 4.90 10.41 -3.38
CA ASP A 9 4.91 11.81 -2.97
C ASP A 9 3.47 12.34 -2.95
N ALA A 10 2.66 12.01 -3.97
CA ALA A 10 1.24 12.36 -3.98
C ALA A 10 0.44 11.76 -2.80
N LEU A 11 0.69 10.50 -2.42
CA LEU A 11 0.07 9.86 -1.25
C LEU A 11 0.53 10.50 0.06
N ASP A 12 1.82 10.83 0.19
CA ASP A 12 2.41 11.45 1.39
C ASP A 12 1.88 12.88 1.61
N PHE A 13 1.52 13.60 0.54
CA PHE A 13 0.92 14.94 0.64
C PHE A 13 -0.60 14.93 0.89
N MET A 14 -1.28 13.77 0.82
CA MET A 14 -2.71 13.71 1.10
C MET A 14 -3.01 13.89 2.58
N THR A 15 -3.76 14.94 2.88
CA THR A 15 -4.37 15.16 4.21
C THR A 15 -5.75 14.51 4.27
N LYS A 16 -6.34 14.44 5.48
CA LYS A 16 -7.71 13.93 5.68
C LYS A 16 -8.77 14.66 4.83
N ASP A 17 -8.50 15.88 4.42
CA ASP A 17 -9.39 16.68 3.56
C ASP A 17 -9.35 16.23 2.09
N HIS A 18 -8.25 15.60 1.67
CA HIS A 18 -8.07 15.10 0.32
C HIS A 18 -8.53 13.65 0.16
N PHE A 19 -8.50 12.86 1.23
CA PHE A 19 -8.92 11.47 1.22
C PHE A 19 -9.51 11.05 2.56
N ASN A 20 -10.80 10.68 2.55
CA ASN A 20 -11.46 10.09 3.71
C ASN A 20 -11.21 8.58 3.72
N TRP A 21 -10.18 8.14 4.46
CA TRP A 21 -9.88 6.73 4.65
C TRP A 21 -10.89 6.10 5.61
N GLU A 22 -11.82 5.33 5.07
CA GLU A 22 -12.73 4.47 5.83
C GLU A 22 -12.32 3.00 5.67
N PRO A 23 -12.42 2.18 6.73
CA PRO A 23 -12.16 0.76 6.63
C PRO A 23 -13.16 0.10 5.67
N TYR A 24 -12.68 -0.87 4.89
CA TYR A 24 -13.54 -1.68 4.05
C TYR A 24 -14.60 -2.40 4.89
N SER A 25 -15.86 -2.35 4.46
CA SER A 25 -16.95 -3.08 5.11
C SER A 25 -16.72 -4.58 5.09
N ASP A 26 -17.24 -5.27 6.09
CA ASP A 26 -17.08 -6.72 6.19
C ASP A 26 -17.80 -7.45 5.06
N ASP A 27 -18.98 -6.97 4.64
CA ASP A 27 -19.70 -7.49 3.46
C ASP A 27 -18.84 -7.46 2.19
N LEU A 28 -18.08 -6.38 1.98
CA LEU A 28 -17.18 -6.28 0.83
C LEU A 28 -16.05 -7.30 0.95
N ILE A 29 -15.47 -7.47 2.14
CA ILE A 29 -14.39 -8.44 2.34
C ILE A 29 -14.88 -9.87 2.16
N GLU A 30 -16.08 -10.16 2.65
CA GLU A 30 -16.78 -11.43 2.46
C GLU A 30 -17.21 -11.68 1.01
N SER A 31 -17.16 -10.67 0.14
CA SER A 31 -17.35 -10.84 -1.30
C SER A 31 -16.02 -11.15 -2.05
N LEU A 32 -14.87 -10.84 -1.46
CA LEU A 32 -13.56 -11.04 -2.10
C LEU A 32 -13.22 -12.54 -2.20
N PRO A 33 -12.54 -13.00 -3.27
CA PRO A 33 -11.98 -14.35 -3.32
C PRO A 33 -11.00 -14.61 -2.17
N ASP A 34 -10.90 -15.86 -1.72
CA ASP A 34 -10.05 -16.27 -0.57
C ASP A 34 -8.60 -15.79 -0.70
N TYR A 35 -8.06 -15.77 -1.92
CA TYR A 35 -6.71 -15.27 -2.18
C TYR A 35 -6.51 -13.81 -1.76
N TYR A 36 -7.53 -12.95 -1.93
CA TYR A 36 -7.47 -11.54 -1.53
C TYR A 36 -7.70 -11.34 -0.03
N ARG A 37 -8.36 -12.28 0.64
CA ARG A 37 -8.51 -12.26 2.11
C ARG A 37 -7.22 -12.67 2.81
N MET A 38 -6.32 -13.38 2.12
CA MET A 38 -5.01 -13.70 2.68
C MET A 38 -4.25 -12.41 3.01
N GLY A 39 -3.72 -12.35 4.23
CA GLY A 39 -3.00 -11.17 4.70
C GLY A 39 -3.89 -9.94 4.94
N GLN A 40 -5.21 -10.10 5.14
CA GLN A 40 -6.11 -8.98 5.43
C GLN A 40 -5.66 -8.10 6.60
N GLY A 41 -5.00 -8.65 7.62
CA GLY A 41 -4.44 -7.85 8.71
C GLY A 41 -3.28 -6.94 8.30
N ILE A 42 -2.64 -7.21 7.15
CA ILE A 42 -1.51 -6.43 6.63
C ILE A 42 -2.00 -5.33 5.69
N TRP A 43 -2.90 -5.64 4.74
CA TRP A 43 -3.33 -4.64 3.76
C TRP A 43 -4.54 -3.80 4.23
N ARG A 44 -5.30 -4.23 5.25
CA ARG A 44 -6.35 -3.40 5.89
C ARG A 44 -5.79 -2.46 6.96
N VAL A 45 -4.48 -2.51 7.26
CA VAL A 45 -3.90 -1.69 8.32
C VAL A 45 -3.85 -0.22 7.90
N ASN A 46 -4.31 0.67 8.77
CA ASN A 46 -4.05 2.10 8.64
C ASN A 46 -2.70 2.41 9.28
N ALA A 47 -1.64 2.29 8.48
CA ALA A 47 -0.27 2.57 8.92
C ALA A 47 0.42 3.50 7.91
N PRO A 48 1.36 4.35 8.37
CA PRO A 48 2.18 5.14 7.47
C PRO A 48 2.99 4.22 6.55
N ILE A 49 2.98 4.51 5.25
CA ILE A 49 3.72 3.75 4.25
C ILE A 49 5.21 4.09 4.41
N PHE A 50 5.94 3.25 5.11
CA PHE A 50 7.39 3.42 5.27
C PHE A 50 8.14 2.70 4.16
N CYS A 51 8.48 3.42 3.08
CA CYS A 51 9.40 2.92 2.06
C CYS A 51 10.81 3.44 2.33
N TRP A 52 11.66 2.58 2.93
CA TRP A 52 13.12 2.70 2.76
C TRP A 52 13.41 2.39 1.30
N ASP A 53 14.24 3.19 0.63
CA ASP A 53 14.57 3.01 -0.79
C ASP A 53 14.74 1.52 -1.09
N VAL A 54 13.89 0.98 -1.97
CA VAL A 54 14.05 -0.39 -2.49
C VAL A 54 15.28 -0.34 -3.39
N VAL A 55 16.46 -0.33 -2.79
CA VAL A 55 17.72 -0.48 -3.48
C VAL A 55 17.67 -1.89 -4.02
N LYS A 56 17.34 -2.03 -5.30
CA LYS A 56 17.48 -3.28 -6.02
C LYS A 56 18.94 -3.68 -5.86
N ALA A 57 19.21 -4.61 -4.95
CA ALA A 57 20.54 -5.18 -4.80
C ALA A 57 20.84 -5.85 -6.14
N ARG A 58 21.58 -5.14 -7.00
CA ARG A 58 22.15 -5.73 -8.20
C ARG A 58 23.03 -6.86 -7.67
N LYS A 59 22.58 -8.11 -7.80
CA LYS A 59 23.49 -9.25 -7.65
C LYS A 59 24.62 -8.99 -8.65
N ARG A 60 25.74 -8.49 -8.15
CA ARG A 60 27.00 -8.49 -8.90
C ARG A 60 27.36 -9.96 -8.99
N HIS A 61 27.09 -10.55 -10.15
CA HIS A 61 27.78 -11.76 -10.56
C HIS A 61 29.26 -11.37 -10.71
N TRP A 62 30.08 -11.88 -9.80
CA TRP A 62 31.50 -12.13 -10.01
C TRP A 62 31.70 -13.62 -9.80
#